data_AF-A0A5Q2QED7-F1
#
_entry.id   AF-A0A5Q2QED7-F1
#
_cell.length_a   1.000
_cell.length_b   1.000
_cell.length_c   1.000
_cell.angle_alpha   90.00
_cell.angle_beta   90.00
_cell.angle_gamma   90.00
#
_symmetry.space_group_name_H-M   'P 1'
#
loop_
_entity.id
_entity.type
_entity.pdbx_description
1 polymer ?
#
loop_
_entity_poly.entity_id
_entity_poly.type
_entity_poly.pdbx_seq_one_letter_code
_entity_poly.pdbx_strand_id
1 'polypeptide(L)'
;MIGFVDAVKMGFNRCFDFHTRSSRAEFWWWALFSVAANIILGAVWSGLANLLGLLLFVPYVALLVRRIHDIGHRGWWGLVVLVPGIGFIATLYFGLRAGDARENEWGPAPALD
;
A
#
# COMPACT_ATOMS: atom_id res chain seq x y z
N MET A 1 -2.85 -2.44 -16.75
CA MET A 1 -2.54 -3.54 -15.82
C MET A 1 -1.06 -3.58 -15.40
N ILE A 2 -0.80 -3.38 -14.11
CA ILE A 2 0.52 -3.53 -13.47
C ILE A 2 0.70 -5.01 -13.08
N GLY A 3 1.84 -5.60 -13.44
CA GLY A 3 2.17 -6.98 -13.06
C GLY A 3 2.62 -7.10 -11.60
N PHE A 4 2.52 -8.30 -11.02
CA PHE A 4 2.95 -8.58 -9.66
C PHE A 4 4.41 -8.15 -9.38
N VAL A 5 5.34 -8.54 -10.27
CA VAL A 5 6.77 -8.23 -10.12
C VAL A 5 7.02 -6.72 -10.16
N ASP A 6 6.30 -6.01 -11.03
CA ASP A 6 6.44 -4.55 -11.16
C ASP A 6 5.92 -3.84 -9.91
N ALA A 7 4.80 -4.30 -9.34
CA ALA A 7 4.27 -3.77 -8.08
C ALA A 7 5.25 -3.96 -6.91
N VAL A 8 5.89 -5.12 -6.80
CA VAL A 8 6.91 -5.36 -5.75
C VAL A 8 8.12 -4.45 -5.95
N LYS A 9 8.63 -4.33 -7.18
CA LYS A 9 9.74 -3.42 -7.50
C LYS A 9 9.40 -1.96 -7.17
N MET A 10 8.19 -1.51 -7.53
CA MET A 10 7.74 -0.14 -7.24
C MET A 10 7.58 0.09 -5.74
N GLY A 11 7.06 -0.88 -4.99
CA GLY A 11 6.94 -0.78 -3.54
C GLY A 11 8.28 -0.57 -2.84
N PHE A 12 9.33 -1.30 -3.25
CA PHE A 12 10.67 -1.09 -2.70
C PHE A 12 11.36 0.18 -3.21
N ASN A 13 11.29 0.47 -4.51
CA ASN A 13 11.94 1.66 -5.10
C ASN A 13 11.30 2.97 -4.63
N ARG A 14 10.00 2.92 -4.35
CA ARG A 14 9.21 4.07 -3.92
C ARG A 14 8.69 3.81 -2.51
N CYS A 15 9.48 3.25 -1.60
CA CYS A 15 9.01 3.06 -0.22
C CYS A 15 8.91 4.38 0.58
N PHE A 16 9.57 5.46 0.13
CA PHE A 16 9.63 6.76 0.83
C PHE A 16 8.98 7.93 0.08
N ASP A 17 8.29 7.67 -1.03
CA ASP A 17 7.60 8.73 -1.79
C ASP A 17 6.14 8.83 -1.32
N PHE A 18 5.81 9.90 -0.58
CA PHE A 18 4.47 10.10 -0.03
C PHE A 18 3.64 11.11 -0.83
N HIS A 19 4.16 11.68 -1.91
CA HIS A 19 3.51 12.80 -2.59
C HIS A 19 2.66 12.39 -3.79
N THR A 20 2.91 11.20 -4.32
CA THR A 20 2.33 10.72 -5.57
C THR A 20 1.05 9.90 -5.37
N ARG A 21 0.54 9.34 -6.46
CA ARG A 21 -0.63 8.44 -6.51
C ARG A 21 -0.20 7.02 -6.90
N SER A 22 -0.98 6.05 -6.43
CA SER A 22 -0.81 4.62 -6.74
C SER A 22 -2.12 4.00 -7.18
N SER A 23 -2.08 3.12 -8.17
CA SER A 23 -3.27 2.41 -8.63
C SER A 23 -3.72 1.35 -7.62
N ARG A 24 -4.96 0.88 -7.77
CA ARG A 24 -5.50 -0.21 -6.94
C ARG A 24 -4.68 -1.49 -7.08
N ALA A 25 -4.26 -1.81 -8.31
CA ALA A 25 -3.49 -3.03 -8.59
C ALA A 25 -2.14 -3.03 -7.85
N GLU A 26 -1.43 -1.90 -7.84
CA GLU A 26 -0.16 -1.76 -7.10
C GLU A 26 -0.35 -2.04 -5.60
N PHE A 27 -1.40 -1.47 -5.01
CA PHE A 27 -1.72 -1.65 -3.60
C PHE A 27 -2.06 -3.10 -3.24
N TRP A 28 -2.93 -3.75 -4.03
CA TRP A 28 -3.36 -5.12 -3.74
C TRP A 28 -2.28 -6.16 -4.02
N TRP A 29 -1.44 -5.97 -5.03
CA TRP A 29 -0.28 -6.84 -5.24
C TRP A 29 0.74 -6.72 -4.11
N TRP A 30 0.96 -5.51 -3.60
CA TRP A 30 1.81 -5.31 -2.41
C TRP A 30 1.22 -5.98 -1.17
N ALA A 31 -0.09 -5.85 -0.93
CA ALA A 31 -0.78 -6.51 0.17
C ALA A 31 -0.65 -8.04 0.07
N LEU A 32 -0.86 -8.60 -1.12
CA LEU A 32 -0.71 -10.03 -1.36
C LEU A 32 0.73 -10.50 -1.11
N PHE A 33 1.72 -9.78 -1.63
CA PHE A 33 3.13 -10.05 -1.39
C PHE A 33 3.45 -10.05 0.11
N SER A 34 2.98 -9.04 0.84
CA SER A 34 3.25 -8.89 2.27
C SER A 34 2.63 -10.02 3.10
N VAL A 35 1.41 -10.44 2.77
CA VAL A 35 0.74 -11.58 3.43
C VAL A 35 1.45 -12.89 3.11
N ALA A 36 1.77 -13.14 1.84
CA ALA A 36 2.47 -14.37 1.43
C ALA A 36 3.86 -14.47 2.09
N ALA A 37 4.62 -13.38 2.10
CA ALA A 37 5.94 -13.32 2.72
C ALA A 37 5.86 -13.59 4.24
N ASN A 38 4.85 -13.04 4.93
CA ASN A 38 4.62 -13.29 6.35
C ASN A 38 4.28 -14.75 6.65
N ILE A 39 3.41 -15.38 5.85
CA ILE A 39 3.02 -16.79 6.03
C ILE A 39 4.23 -17.72 5.84
N ILE A 40 4.98 -17.52 4.75
CA ILE A 40 6.13 -18.36 4.41
C ILE A 40 7.21 -18.25 5.48
N LEU A 41 7.61 -17.03 5.86
CA LEU A 41 8.68 -16.83 6.85
C LEU A 41 8.23 -17.17 8.26
N GLY A 42 6.95 -16.94 8.60
CA GLY A 42 6.37 -17.31 9.89
C GLY A 42 6.33 -18.82 10.12
N ALA A 43 6.16 -19.61 9.05
CA ALA A 43 6.24 -21.07 9.12
C ALA A 43 7.66 -21.59 9.38
N VAL A 44 8.70 -20.84 8.98
CA VAL A 44 10.11 -21.18 9.25
C VAL A 44 10.50 -20.75 10.67
N TRP A 45 10.28 -19.48 10.99
CA TRP A 45 10.57 -18.92 12.31
C TRP A 45 9.76 -17.63 12.53
N SER A 46 8.95 -17.61 13.59
CA SER A 46 8.09 -16.48 13.93
C SER A 46 8.86 -15.18 14.18
N GLY A 47 10.10 -15.25 14.69
CA GLY A 47 10.94 -14.07 14.87
C GLY A 47 11.32 -13.37 13.56
N LEU A 48 11.49 -14.14 12.48
CA LEU A 48 11.81 -13.60 11.16
C LEU A 48 10.61 -12.88 10.53
N ALA A 49 9.41 -13.41 10.74
CA ALA A 49 8.17 -12.78 10.31
C ALA A 49 7.96 -11.42 10.98
N ASN A 50 8.24 -11.30 12.28
CA ASN A 50 8.15 -10.03 13.00
C ASN A 50 9.11 -8.97 12.44
N LEU A 51 10.37 -9.36 12.18
CA LEU A 51 11.36 -8.45 11.59
C LEU A 51 10.96 -8.00 10.18
N LEU A 52 10.48 -8.94 9.35
CA LEU A 52 10.00 -8.63 8.02
C LEU A 52 8.76 -7.73 8.06
N GLY A 53 7.84 -7.98 8.98
CA GLY A 53 6.65 -7.17 9.18
C GLY A 53 7.01 -5.70 9.41
N LEU A 54 8.03 -5.42 10.22
CA LEU A 54 8.55 -4.06 10.44
C LEU A 54 9.16 -3.46 9.16
N LEU A 55 9.91 -4.24 8.38
CA LEU A 55 10.50 -3.77 7.13
C LEU A 55 9.44 -3.43 6.08
N LEU A 56 8.44 -4.29 5.93
CA LEU A 56 7.34 -4.13 4.97
C LEU A 56 6.30 -3.11 5.42
N PHE A 57 6.33 -2.71 6.70
CA PHE A 57 5.41 -1.73 7.24
C PHE A 57 5.59 -0.34 6.61
N VAL A 58 6.83 0.09 6.39
CA VAL A 58 7.15 1.40 5.79
C VAL A 58 6.55 1.54 4.37
N PRO A 59 6.88 0.66 3.40
CA PRO A 59 6.28 0.72 2.06
C PRO A 59 4.76 0.52 2.08
N TYR A 60 4.21 -0.24 3.03
CA TYR A 60 2.76 -0.37 3.19
C TYR A 60 2.10 0.96 3.57
N VAL A 61 2.66 1.71 4.53
CA VAL A 61 2.16 3.05 4.89
C VAL A 61 2.30 4.00 3.71
N ALA A 62 3.42 3.96 2.99
CA ALA A 62 3.62 4.80 1.80
C ALA A 62 2.55 4.54 0.72
N LEU A 63 2.29 3.27 0.40
CA LEU A 63 1.26 2.89 -0.57
C LEU A 63 -0.15 3.27 -0.09
N LEU A 64 -0.44 3.13 1.21
CA LEU A 64 -1.72 3.55 1.76
C LEU A 64 -1.92 5.06 1.64
N VAL A 65 -0.90 5.87 1.94
CA VAL A 65 -0.93 7.33 1.75
C VAL A 65 -1.20 7.68 0.30
N ARG A 66 -0.53 7.03 -0.65
CA ARG A 66 -0.78 7.24 -2.09
C ARG A 66 -2.17 6.82 -2.53
N ARG A 67 -2.73 5.76 -1.95
CA ARG A 67 -4.12 5.34 -2.20
C ARG A 67 -5.12 6.37 -1.69
N ILE A 68 -4.84 6.97 -0.55
CA ILE A 68 -5.66 8.04 0.02
C ILE A 68 -5.59 9.30 -0.86
N HIS A 69 -4.39 9.64 -1.33
CA HIS A 69 -4.19 10.72 -2.32
C HIS A 69 -4.93 10.45 -3.63
N ASP A 70 -4.98 9.19 -4.06
CA ASP A 70 -5.71 8.81 -5.26
C ASP A 70 -7.23 9.03 -5.16
N ILE A 71 -7.78 9.04 -3.93
CA ILE A 71 -9.21 9.30 -3.65
C ILE A 71 -9.46 10.79 -3.32
N GLY A 72 -8.45 11.66 -3.47
CA GLY A 72 -8.58 13.10 -3.21
C GLY A 72 -8.61 13.46 -1.72
N HIS A 73 -8.06 12.60 -0.86
CA HIS A 73 -7.92 12.86 0.56
C HIS A 73 -6.46 13.12 0.97
N ARG A 74 -6.28 13.78 2.11
CA ARG A 74 -4.94 14.07 2.66
C ARG A 74 -4.31 12.82 3.26
N GLY A 75 -3.01 12.62 3.04
CA GLY A 75 -2.24 11.46 3.51
C GLY A 75 -2.25 11.20 5.02
N TRP A 76 -2.65 12.18 5.84
CA TRP A 76 -2.84 12.02 7.29
C TRP A 76 -3.81 10.90 7.67
N TRP A 77 -4.80 10.61 6.83
CA TRP A 77 -5.70 9.48 7.02
C TRP A 77 -4.98 8.12 7.02
N GLY A 78 -3.76 8.04 6.48
CA GLY A 78 -2.95 6.83 6.47
C GLY A 78 -2.53 6.39 7.87
N LEU A 79 -2.46 7.31 8.84
CA LEU A 79 -2.11 6.99 10.23
C LEU A 79 -3.19 6.16 10.96
N VAL A 80 -4.41 6.13 10.44
CA VAL A 80 -5.49 5.28 10.97
C VAL A 80 -5.09 3.80 10.97
N VAL A 81 -4.14 3.41 10.10
CA VAL A 81 -3.61 2.05 10.03
C VAL A 81 -2.85 1.61 11.29
N LEU A 82 -2.37 2.56 12.09
CA LEU A 82 -1.68 2.28 13.36
C LEU A 82 -2.62 1.80 14.46
N VAL A 83 -3.92 2.01 14.32
CA VAL A 83 -4.92 1.56 15.29
C VAL A 83 -5.32 0.12 14.97
N PRO A 84 -5.04 -0.86 15.85
CA PRO A 84 -5.42 -2.25 15.60
C PRO A 84 -6.93 -2.40 15.35
N GLY A 85 -7.32 -3.26 14.41
CA GLY A 85 -8.71 -3.44 13.99
C GLY A 85 -9.21 -2.34 13.05
N ILE A 86 -9.16 -1.07 13.45
CA ILE A 86 -9.59 0.05 12.60
C ILE A 86 -8.70 0.16 11.37
N GLY A 87 -7.40 -0.05 11.51
CA GLY A 87 -6.45 -0.01 10.42
C GLY A 87 -6.75 -1.01 9.32
N PHE A 88 -7.25 -2.20 9.68
CA PHE A 88 -7.67 -3.19 8.70
C PHE A 88 -8.89 -2.70 7.89
N ILE A 89 -9.89 -2.14 8.57
CA ILE A 89 -11.09 -1.58 7.92
C ILE A 89 -10.71 -0.40 7.02
N ALA A 90 -9.84 0.50 7.48
CA ALA A 90 -9.37 1.64 6.70
C ALA A 90 -8.65 1.18 5.43
N THR A 91 -7.81 0.16 5.53
CA THR A 91 -7.14 -0.46 4.37
C THR A 91 -8.12 -1.04 3.35
N LEU A 92 -9.16 -1.74 3.81
CA LEU A 92 -10.19 -2.23 2.90
C LEU A 92 -10.95 -1.06 2.24
N TYR A 93 -11.32 -0.05 3.04
CA TYR A 93 -12.06 1.11 2.55
C TYR A 93 -11.28 1.91 1.50
N PHE A 94 -10.03 2.30 1.79
CA PHE A 94 -9.19 3.06 0.86
C PHE A 94 -8.63 2.19 -0.28
N GLY A 95 -8.36 0.91 -0.03
CA GLY A 95 -7.85 -0.03 -1.04
C GLY A 95 -8.87 -0.40 -2.11
N LEU A 96 -10.17 -0.47 -1.76
CA LEU A 96 -11.24 -0.85 -2.70
C LEU A 96 -11.86 0.34 -3.45
N ARG A 97 -11.81 1.55 -2.87
CA ARG A 97 -12.42 2.74 -3.50
C ARG A 97 -11.77 3.11 -4.83
N ALA A 98 -12.58 3.67 -5.73
CA ALA A 98 -12.10 4.15 -7.03
C ALA A 98 -11.30 5.41 -6.81
N GLY A 99 -10.17 5.51 -7.51
CA GLY A 99 -9.44 6.75 -7.61
C GLY A 99 -10.18 7.79 -8.41
N ASP A 100 -9.75 9.04 -8.29
CA ASP A 100 -10.19 10.11 -9.17
C ASP A 100 -9.70 9.84 -10.60
N ALA A 101 -10.63 9.69 -11.55
CA ALA A 101 -10.29 9.52 -12.96
C ALA A 101 -9.63 10.77 -13.58
N ARG A 102 -9.76 11.91 -12.91
CA ARG A 102 -9.13 13.18 -13.31
C ARG A 102 -7.85 13.42 -12.51
N GLU A 103 -7.04 14.34 -13.02
CA GLU A 103 -5.94 14.91 -12.26
C GLU A 103 -6.48 15.55 -10.97
N ASN A 104 -5.82 15.28 -9.85
CA ASN A 104 -6.13 15.89 -8.57
C ASN A 104 -4.88 16.59 -8.01
N GLU A 105 -4.98 17.16 -6.80
CA GLU A 105 -3.89 17.92 -6.16
C GLU A 105 -2.58 17.11 -5.97
N TRP A 106 -2.64 15.78 -6.08
CA TRP A 106 -1.51 14.85 -5.94
C TRP A 106 -0.95 14.34 -7.27
N GLY A 107 -1.42 14.91 -8.38
CA GLY A 107 -0.91 14.64 -9.73
C GLY A 107 -1.87 13.86 -10.63
N PRO A 108 -1.38 13.45 -11.81
CA PRO A 108 -2.20 12.79 -12.81
C PRO A 108 -2.69 11.42 -12.31
N ALA A 109 -3.82 10.97 -12.86
CA ALA A 109 -4.33 9.63 -12.57
C ALA A 109 -3.23 8.59 -12.81
N PRO A 110 -3.07 7.57 -11.94
CA PRO A 110 -2.11 6.52 -12.15
C PRO A 110 -2.34 5.92 -13.53
N ALA A 111 -1.30 5.93 -14.36
CA ALA A 111 -1.39 5.27 -15.63
C ALA A 111 -1.66 3.79 -15.34
N LEU A 112 -2.81 3.29 -15.80
CA LEU A 112 -3.22 1.89 -15.82
C LEU A 112 -4.09 1.44 -14.64
N ASP A 113 -5.40 1.52 -14.85
CA ASP A 113 -6.36 0.52 -14.37
C ASP A 113 -6.08 -0.87 -15.02
#